data_AF-A7A299-F1
#
_entry.id   AF-A7A299-F1
#
_cell.length_a   1.000
_cell.length_b   1.000
_cell.length_c   1.000
_cell.angle_alpha   90.00
_cell.angle_beta   90.00
_cell.angle_gamma   90.00
#
_symmetry.space_group_name_H-M   'P 1'
#
loop_
_entity.id
_entity.type
_entity.pdbx_description
1 polymer ?
#
loop_
_entity_poly.entity_id
_entity_poly.type
_entity_poly.pdbx_seq_one_letter_code
_entity_poly.pdbx_strand_id
1 'polypeptide(L)'
;MQEVRGWSCVFKNSQVTICLFVDDMILFSKDLNANKKIITTLKKQYDTKIINLGESDNEIQYDILGLEIKYQRSKYMKLGMEKSLTEKLPKLNVPLNPKGKKLRAPGQPGHYIDQDELEIDEDEYKEKVHEMQKLIGLASYVGYKFRFDLLYYINTLAQHILFPSRQVLDMTYELIQFMWDTRDKQLIWHKNKPTKPDNKLVAISDASYGNQPYYKSQIGNIFLLNGKVIGGKSTKASLTCTSTTEAEIHAVSEAIPLLNNLSHLVQELNKKPIIKGLLTDSRSTISIIKSTNEEKFRNRFFGTKAMRLRDEVSGNNLYVYYIETKKNIADVMTKPLPIKTFKLLTNKWIH
;
A
#
# COMPACT_ATOMS: atom_id res chain seq x y z
N MET A 1 -20.54 -16.03 17.01
CA MET A 1 -19.53 -15.58 16.02
C MET A 1 -18.16 -15.90 16.60
N GLN A 2 -17.17 -16.23 15.77
CA GLN A 2 -15.80 -16.45 16.20
C GLN A 2 -14.91 -15.33 15.67
N GLU A 3 -14.05 -14.79 16.53
CA GLU A 3 -13.00 -13.86 16.12
C GLU A 3 -11.99 -14.57 15.22
N VAL A 4 -11.56 -13.91 14.14
CA VAL A 4 -10.49 -14.40 13.29
C VAL A 4 -9.17 -14.19 14.02
N ARG A 5 -8.46 -15.28 14.31
CA ARG A 5 -7.18 -15.24 15.01
C ARG A 5 -6.20 -14.27 14.33
N GLY A 6 -5.67 -13.33 15.11
CA GLY A 6 -4.74 -12.29 14.64
C GLY A 6 -5.40 -11.06 14.00
N TRP A 7 -6.74 -11.04 13.92
CA TRP A 7 -7.54 -9.96 13.33
C TRP A 7 -8.76 -9.67 14.20
N SER A 8 -8.55 -8.97 15.32
CA SER A 8 -9.55 -8.74 16.38
C SER A 8 -10.80 -7.95 15.96
N CYS A 9 -10.74 -7.30 14.80
CA CYS A 9 -11.86 -6.59 14.21
C CYS A 9 -12.69 -7.44 13.22
N VAL A 10 -12.29 -8.69 12.97
CA VAL A 10 -12.95 -9.56 11.99
C VAL A 10 -13.57 -10.76 12.70
N PHE A 11 -14.88 -10.89 12.57
CA PHE A 11 -15.65 -11.98 13.16
C PHE A 11 -16.31 -12.80 12.06
N LYS A 12 -16.39 -14.11 12.20
CA LYS A 12 -17.02 -14.98 11.21
C LYS A 12 -17.80 -16.15 11.82
N ASN A 13 -18.75 -16.65 11.05
CA ASN A 13 -19.31 -17.99 11.18
C ASN A 13 -19.37 -18.64 9.79
N SER A 14 -20.15 -19.72 9.64
CA SER A 14 -20.31 -20.40 8.35
C SER A 14 -21.03 -19.59 7.27
N GLN A 15 -21.77 -18.54 7.64
CA GLN A 15 -22.66 -17.79 6.75
C GLN A 15 -22.25 -16.32 6.57
N VAL A 16 -21.74 -15.66 7.61
CA VAL A 16 -21.47 -14.23 7.62
C VAL A 16 -20.05 -13.94 8.15
N THR A 17 -19.39 -12.98 7.53
CA THR A 17 -18.20 -12.31 8.05
C THR A 17 -18.56 -10.87 8.40
N ILE A 18 -18.14 -10.42 9.56
CA ILE A 18 -18.34 -9.07 10.08
C ILE A 18 -16.97 -8.42 10.23
N CYS A 19 -16.80 -7.23 9.66
CA CYS A 19 -15.68 -6.37 9.97
C CYS A 19 -16.20 -5.19 10.79
N LEU A 20 -15.63 -4.98 11.98
CA LEU A 20 -15.97 -3.87 12.87
C LEU A 20 -14.86 -2.83 12.86
N PHE A 21 -15.22 -1.55 12.81
CA PHE A 21 -14.30 -0.45 13.00
C PHE A 21 -14.98 0.62 13.84
N VAL A 22 -14.63 0.69 15.12
CA VAL A 22 -15.27 1.59 16.09
C VAL A 22 -16.80 1.39 16.03
N ASP A 23 -17.55 2.38 15.55
CA ASP A 23 -19.02 2.34 15.44
C ASP A 23 -19.52 1.81 14.09
N ASP A 24 -18.63 1.67 13.09
CA ASP A 24 -18.95 1.21 11.76
C ASP A 24 -18.81 -0.32 11.63
N MET A 25 -19.72 -0.92 10.87
CA MET A 25 -19.75 -2.36 10.65
C MET A 25 -20.02 -2.71 9.19
N ILE A 26 -19.30 -3.70 8.67
CA ILE A 26 -19.50 -4.25 7.33
C ILE A 26 -19.84 -5.73 7.43
N LEU A 27 -20.92 -6.15 6.76
CA LEU A 27 -21.41 -7.52 6.74
C LEU A 27 -21.22 -8.14 5.36
N PHE A 28 -20.50 -9.26 5.28
CA PHE A 28 -20.29 -10.05 4.07
C PHE A 28 -20.95 -11.41 4.20
N SER A 29 -21.82 -11.77 3.24
CA SER A 29 -22.40 -13.11 3.15
C SER A 29 -22.61 -13.53 1.71
N LYS A 30 -22.65 -14.86 1.49
CA LYS A 30 -23.14 -15.46 0.24
C LYS A 30 -24.67 -15.48 0.18
N ASP A 31 -25.34 -15.32 1.32
CA ASP A 31 -26.80 -15.28 1.47
C ASP A 31 -27.22 -13.95 2.10
N LEU A 32 -27.91 -13.11 1.33
CA LEU A 32 -28.40 -11.81 1.81
C LEU A 32 -29.35 -11.97 3.00
N ASN A 33 -30.08 -13.08 3.12
CA ASN A 33 -30.98 -13.31 4.25
C ASN A 33 -30.21 -13.52 5.57
N ALA A 34 -29.01 -14.09 5.52
CA ALA A 34 -28.15 -14.23 6.69
C ALA A 34 -27.71 -12.84 7.20
N ASN A 35 -27.34 -11.92 6.29
CA ASN A 35 -27.07 -10.52 6.65
C ASN A 35 -28.29 -9.85 7.29
N LYS A 36 -29.48 -10.00 6.69
CA LYS A 36 -30.73 -9.43 7.24
C LYS A 36 -31.03 -9.90 8.66
N LYS A 37 -30.87 -11.19 8.93
CA LYS A 37 -31.08 -11.75 10.28
C LYS A 37 -30.17 -11.09 11.32
N ILE A 38 -28.89 -10.91 11.00
CA ILE A 38 -27.94 -10.22 11.89
C ILE A 38 -28.34 -8.76 12.10
N ILE A 39 -28.68 -8.05 11.03
CA ILE A 39 -29.14 -6.65 11.10
C ILE A 39 -30.39 -6.53 11.99
N THR A 40 -31.37 -7.42 11.85
CA THR A 40 -32.58 -7.44 12.68
C THR A 40 -32.25 -7.68 14.15
N THR A 41 -31.30 -8.56 14.46
CA THR A 41 -30.85 -8.78 15.83
C THR A 41 -30.15 -7.55 16.40
N LEU A 42 -29.29 -6.90 15.63
CA LEU A 42 -28.57 -5.70 16.07
C LEU A 42 -29.54 -4.54 16.35
N LYS A 43 -30.55 -4.34 15.49
CA LYS A 43 -31.59 -3.33 15.70
C LYS A 43 -32.40 -3.48 16.99
N LYS A 44 -32.44 -4.68 17.58
CA LYS A 44 -33.12 -4.92 18.87
C LYS A 44 -32.30 -4.43 20.06
N GLN A 45 -30.99 -4.32 19.91
CA GLN A 45 -30.07 -3.98 21.00
C GLN A 45 -29.41 -2.60 20.82
N TYR A 46 -29.28 -2.13 19.58
CA TYR A 46 -28.54 -0.93 19.23
C TYR A 46 -29.30 -0.08 18.23
N ASP A 47 -29.15 1.24 18.32
CA ASP A 47 -29.62 2.17 17.29
C ASP A 47 -28.78 2.00 16.01
N THR A 48 -29.30 1.20 15.08
CA THR A 48 -28.55 0.72 13.92
C THR A 48 -29.01 1.42 12.65
N LYS A 49 -28.19 2.34 12.13
CA LYS A 49 -28.39 2.95 10.82
C LYS A 49 -27.88 2.03 9.71
N ILE A 50 -28.74 1.70 8.75
CA ILE A 50 -28.34 0.91 7.57
C ILE A 50 -27.94 1.87 6.45
N ILE A 51 -26.69 1.80 6.02
CA ILE A 51 -26.20 2.62 4.90
C ILE A 51 -26.56 1.99 3.55
N ASN A 52 -26.33 0.68 3.39
CA ASN A 52 -26.64 -0.05 2.15
C ASN A 52 -26.81 -1.55 2.42
N LEU A 53 -27.87 -2.17 1.87
CA LEU A 53 -28.15 -3.61 2.02
C LEU A 53 -27.49 -4.49 0.95
N GLY A 54 -26.96 -3.90 -0.14
CA GLY A 54 -26.38 -4.63 -1.25
C GLY A 54 -27.39 -5.39 -2.12
N GLU A 55 -28.67 -4.99 -2.08
CA GLU A 55 -29.76 -5.62 -2.84
C GLU A 55 -29.88 -5.02 -4.24
N SER A 56 -28.89 -5.27 -5.09
CA SER A 56 -28.96 -4.87 -6.50
C SER A 56 -28.10 -5.75 -7.39
N ASP A 57 -28.59 -6.03 -8.60
CA ASP A 57 -27.80 -6.63 -9.68
C ASP A 57 -26.95 -5.57 -10.43
N ASN A 58 -27.22 -4.28 -10.17
CA ASN A 58 -26.46 -3.15 -10.71
C ASN A 58 -25.25 -2.81 -9.85
N GLU A 59 -24.52 -1.74 -10.21
CA GLU A 59 -23.41 -1.24 -9.39
C GLU A 59 -23.94 -0.73 -8.05
N ILE A 60 -23.36 -1.22 -6.96
CA ILE A 60 -23.68 -0.83 -5.58
C ILE A 60 -22.56 0.07 -5.07
N GLN A 61 -22.93 1.16 -4.38
CA GLN A 61 -21.98 2.10 -3.80
C GLN A 61 -22.00 2.02 -2.28
N TYR A 62 -20.82 1.90 -1.69
CA TYR A 62 -20.61 1.94 -0.25
C TYR A 62 -19.65 3.09 0.09
N ASP A 63 -19.85 3.72 1.23
CA ASP A 63 -18.87 4.60 1.85
C ASP A 63 -18.42 3.94 3.16
N ILE A 64 -17.14 3.57 3.23
CA ILE A 64 -16.55 2.92 4.38
C ILE A 64 -15.40 3.80 4.87
N LEU A 65 -15.66 4.56 5.94
CA LEU A 65 -14.67 5.48 6.51
C LEU A 65 -14.12 6.42 5.43
N GLY A 66 -14.99 7.06 4.65
CA GLY A 66 -14.63 7.95 3.55
C GLY A 66 -14.07 7.25 2.31
N LEU A 67 -13.99 5.91 2.28
CA LEU A 67 -13.58 5.13 1.11
C LEU A 67 -14.81 4.75 0.29
N GLU A 68 -14.92 5.34 -0.89
CA GLU A 68 -15.99 5.08 -1.85
C GLU A 68 -15.72 3.76 -2.57
N ILE A 69 -16.52 2.75 -2.28
CA ILE A 69 -16.43 1.44 -2.91
C ILE A 69 -17.58 1.27 -3.88
N LYS A 70 -17.26 1.25 -5.17
CA LYS A 70 -18.20 0.91 -6.25
C LYS A 70 -18.03 -0.57 -6.58
N TYR A 71 -19.04 -1.37 -6.29
CA TYR A 71 -18.99 -2.82 -6.42
C TYR A 71 -20.07 -3.30 -7.38
N GLN A 72 -19.67 -3.98 -8.45
CA GLN A 72 -20.59 -4.70 -9.32
C GLN A 72 -20.27 -6.20 -9.26
N ARG A 73 -21.24 -6.97 -8.73
CA ARG A 73 -21.10 -8.41 -8.52
C ARG A 73 -20.63 -9.08 -9.80
N SER A 74 -19.65 -9.97 -9.65
CA SER A 74 -19.05 -10.71 -10.77
C SER A 74 -18.38 -9.87 -11.87
N LYS A 75 -18.18 -8.55 -11.69
CA LYS A 75 -17.49 -7.71 -12.67
C LYS A 75 -16.29 -6.98 -12.07
N TYR A 76 -16.50 -6.12 -11.08
CA TYR A 76 -15.42 -5.34 -10.50
C TYR A 76 -15.73 -4.83 -9.09
N MET A 77 -14.68 -4.41 -8.40
CA MET A 77 -14.72 -3.52 -7.24
C MET A 77 -13.75 -2.36 -7.51
N LYS A 78 -14.20 -1.13 -7.29
CA LYS A 78 -13.40 0.08 -7.44
C LYS A 78 -13.38 0.82 -6.11
N LEU A 79 -12.21 1.25 -5.67
CA LEU A 79 -12.01 1.96 -4.41
C LEU A 79 -11.47 3.34 -4.72
N GLY A 80 -12.15 4.40 -4.28
CA GLY A 80 -11.77 5.78 -4.53
C GLY A 80 -12.20 6.69 -3.38
N MET A 81 -11.93 7.99 -3.53
CA MET A 81 -12.28 9.01 -2.54
C MET A 81 -12.58 10.36 -3.22
N GLU A 82 -13.17 10.34 -4.41
CA GLU A 82 -13.26 11.54 -5.27
C GLU A 82 -14.08 12.65 -4.60
N LYS A 83 -15.23 12.31 -4.00
CA LYS A 83 -16.09 13.27 -3.30
C LYS A 83 -15.37 13.82 -2.08
N SER A 84 -14.81 12.94 -1.24
CA SER A 84 -14.08 13.32 -0.03
C SER A 84 -12.90 14.24 -0.32
N LEU A 85 -12.12 13.92 -1.37
CA LEU A 85 -10.97 14.71 -1.78
C LEU A 85 -11.37 16.06 -2.38
N THR A 86 -12.44 16.10 -3.17
CA THR A 86 -12.97 17.34 -3.74
C THR A 86 -13.41 18.31 -2.65
N GLU A 87 -13.93 17.81 -1.53
CA GLU A 87 -14.34 18.62 -0.38
C GLU A 87 -13.17 19.00 0.55
N LYS A 88 -12.20 18.11 0.76
CA LYS A 88 -11.12 18.28 1.75
C LYS A 88 -9.92 19.05 1.23
N LEU A 89 -9.45 18.77 0.01
CA LEU A 89 -8.23 19.38 -0.53
C LEU A 89 -8.29 20.92 -0.59
N PRO A 90 -9.41 21.56 -1.01
CA PRO A 90 -9.50 23.03 -1.02
C PRO A 90 -9.43 23.67 0.39
N LYS A 91 -9.76 22.91 1.45
CA LYS A 91 -9.74 23.38 2.85
C LYS A 91 -8.35 23.29 3.50
N LEU A 92 -7.33 22.90 2.73
CA LEU A 92 -5.95 22.80 3.20
C LEU A 92 -5.19 24.12 3.09
N ASN A 93 -5.79 25.17 2.51
CA ASN A 93 -5.15 26.48 2.27
C ASN A 93 -3.89 26.44 1.39
N VAL A 94 -3.70 25.36 0.63
CA VAL A 94 -2.66 25.24 -0.39
C VAL A 94 -3.18 25.87 -1.69
N PRO A 95 -2.37 26.67 -2.42
CA PRO A 95 -2.76 27.24 -3.71
C PRO A 95 -2.90 26.14 -4.78
N LEU A 96 -4.10 25.59 -4.93
CA LEU A 96 -4.42 24.63 -5.98
C LEU A 96 -4.64 25.33 -7.32
N ASN A 97 -4.14 24.74 -8.40
CA ASN A 97 -4.34 25.21 -9.77
C ASN A 97 -5.31 24.30 -10.54
N PRO A 98 -6.64 24.53 -10.46
CA PRO A 98 -7.64 23.66 -11.08
C PRO A 98 -7.72 23.78 -12.61
N LYS A 99 -7.26 24.90 -13.18
CA LYS A 99 -7.30 25.18 -14.63
C LYS A 99 -5.94 25.01 -15.31
N GLY A 100 -4.90 24.71 -14.54
CA GLY A 100 -3.54 24.57 -15.02
C GLY A 100 -3.25 23.22 -15.69
N LYS A 101 -2.00 23.07 -16.10
CA LYS A 101 -1.49 21.79 -16.61
C LYS A 101 -1.44 20.78 -15.48
N LYS A 102 -2.24 19.72 -15.60
CA LYS A 102 -2.26 18.62 -14.61
C LYS A 102 -0.89 17.96 -14.45
N LEU A 103 -0.51 17.73 -13.20
CA LEU A 103 0.66 16.93 -12.85
C LEU A 103 0.43 15.47 -13.25
N ARG A 104 1.49 14.84 -13.78
CA ARG A 104 1.42 13.49 -14.38
C ARG A 104 2.20 12.43 -13.61
N ALA A 105 2.97 12.86 -12.63
CA ALA A 105 3.65 12.07 -11.61
C ALA A 105 3.74 12.92 -10.33
N PRO A 106 3.85 12.32 -9.14
CA PRO A 106 3.86 13.07 -7.87
C PRO A 106 5.17 13.84 -7.61
N GLY A 107 6.24 13.54 -8.33
CA GLY A 107 7.51 14.25 -8.22
C GLY A 107 8.53 13.73 -9.24
N GLN A 108 9.61 14.48 -9.44
CA GLN A 108 10.60 14.22 -10.49
C GLN A 108 11.86 13.49 -9.95
N PRO A 109 12.49 12.62 -10.76
CA PRO A 109 13.79 12.05 -10.41
C PRO A 109 14.87 13.11 -10.17
N GLY A 110 15.82 12.79 -9.29
CA GLY A 110 17.02 13.61 -9.08
C GLY A 110 16.92 14.72 -8.04
N HIS A 111 15.75 14.92 -7.41
CA HIS A 111 15.63 15.85 -6.28
C HIS A 111 15.98 15.13 -4.97
N TYR A 112 17.05 15.56 -4.32
CA TYR A 112 17.38 15.21 -2.95
C TYR A 112 17.00 16.38 -2.05
N ILE A 113 16.44 16.08 -0.88
CA ILE A 113 16.15 17.10 0.13
C ILE A 113 17.43 17.29 0.92
N ASP A 114 18.05 18.46 0.76
CA ASP A 114 19.19 18.85 1.58
C ASP A 114 18.67 19.42 2.90
N GLN A 115 19.36 19.08 3.99
CA GLN A 115 19.05 19.59 5.33
C GLN A 115 19.94 20.80 5.63
N ASP A 116 19.70 21.90 4.91
CA ASP A 116 20.35 23.18 5.20
C ASP A 116 19.84 23.78 6.52
N GLU A 117 20.51 24.78 7.06
CA GLU A 117 19.97 25.48 8.24
C GLU A 117 18.67 26.22 7.90
N LEU A 118 17.67 26.11 8.77
CA LEU A 118 16.42 26.85 8.64
C LEU A 118 16.58 28.23 9.24
N GLU A 119 16.60 29.25 8.40
CA GLU A 119 16.55 30.65 8.81
C GLU A 119 15.08 31.12 8.88
N ILE A 120 14.33 30.66 9.89
CA ILE A 120 12.95 31.09 10.18
C ILE A 120 12.76 31.31 11.69
N ASP A 121 11.86 32.22 12.06
CA ASP A 121 11.53 32.43 13.47
C ASP A 121 10.66 31.32 14.07
N GLU A 122 10.49 31.32 15.39
CA GLU A 122 9.82 30.23 16.11
C GLU A 122 8.33 30.11 15.77
N ASP A 123 7.64 31.24 15.54
CA ASP A 123 6.21 31.25 15.26
C ASP A 123 5.96 30.78 13.82
N GLU A 124 6.75 31.27 12.86
CA GLU A 124 6.72 30.80 11.47
C GLU A 124 7.06 29.30 11.37
N TYR A 125 8.05 28.82 12.14
CA TYR A 125 8.39 27.41 12.22
C TYR A 125 7.19 26.56 12.67
N LYS A 126 6.54 26.95 13.78
CA LYS A 126 5.38 26.20 14.31
C LYS A 126 4.22 26.17 13.32
N GLU A 127 3.94 27.28 12.66
CA GLU A 127 2.89 27.38 11.65
C GLU A 127 3.15 26.42 10.48
N LYS A 128 4.35 26.47 9.90
CA LYS A 128 4.73 25.64 8.75
C LYS A 128 4.78 24.15 9.09
N VAL A 129 5.29 23.78 10.28
CA VAL A 129 5.25 22.39 10.75
C VAL A 129 3.81 21.91 10.91
N HIS A 130 2.92 22.72 11.48
CA HIS A 130 1.52 22.37 11.62
C HIS A 130 0.83 22.18 10.27
N GLU A 131 1.10 23.08 9.31
CA GLU A 131 0.63 22.97 7.94
C GLU A 131 1.09 21.63 7.32
N MET A 132 2.39 21.36 7.34
CA MET A 132 2.95 20.09 6.83
C MET A 132 2.29 18.86 7.45
N GLN A 133 2.08 18.85 8.77
CA GLN A 133 1.40 17.76 9.46
C GLN A 133 -0.01 17.53 8.94
N LYS A 134 -0.77 18.60 8.69
CA LYS A 134 -2.13 18.53 8.14
C LYS A 134 -2.12 17.97 6.72
N LEU A 135 -1.20 18.45 5.87
CA LEU A 135 -1.09 18.02 4.46
C LEU A 135 -0.66 16.56 4.35
N ILE A 136 0.44 16.20 5.02
CA ILE A 136 1.00 14.84 5.00
C ILE A 136 0.05 13.85 5.69
N GLY A 137 -0.69 14.29 6.73
CA GLY A 137 -1.70 13.48 7.40
C GLY A 137 -2.82 13.06 6.45
N LEU A 138 -3.39 13.99 5.68
CA LEU A 138 -4.40 13.65 4.66
C LEU A 138 -3.82 12.78 3.54
N ALA A 139 -2.62 13.10 3.06
CA ALA A 139 -1.96 12.31 2.02
C ALA A 139 -1.72 10.87 2.48
N SER A 140 -1.25 10.69 3.73
CA SER A 140 -1.06 9.39 4.37
C SER A 140 -2.36 8.61 4.45
N TYR A 141 -3.43 9.26 4.92
CA TYR A 141 -4.76 8.63 5.02
C TYR A 141 -5.24 8.06 3.67
N VAL A 142 -5.01 8.78 2.59
CA VAL A 142 -5.38 8.37 1.22
C VAL A 142 -4.43 7.30 0.68
N GLY A 143 -3.13 7.47 0.89
CA GLY A 143 -2.07 6.58 0.45
C GLY A 143 -2.19 5.17 1.02
N TYR A 144 -2.44 5.06 2.33
CA TYR A 144 -2.59 3.76 3.01
C TYR A 144 -3.95 3.09 2.75
N LYS A 145 -4.98 3.82 2.30
CA LYS A 145 -6.28 3.23 1.94
C LYS A 145 -6.27 2.57 0.57
N PHE A 146 -5.78 3.27 -0.46
CA PHE A 146 -5.84 2.75 -1.84
C PHE A 146 -4.83 3.37 -2.81
N ARG A 147 -4.32 4.58 -2.55
CA ARG A 147 -3.32 5.27 -3.41
C ARG A 147 -1.91 4.86 -3.04
N PHE A 148 -1.62 3.56 -3.11
CA PHE A 148 -0.30 3.05 -2.77
C PHE A 148 0.81 3.71 -3.62
N ASP A 149 0.47 4.19 -4.83
CA ASP A 149 1.36 4.90 -5.76
C ASP A 149 1.95 6.21 -5.21
N LEU A 150 1.42 6.69 -4.08
CA LEU A 150 1.90 7.89 -3.38
C LEU A 150 2.82 7.57 -2.20
N LEU A 151 2.91 6.30 -1.75
CA LEU A 151 3.54 5.97 -0.47
C LEU A 151 5.00 6.37 -0.40
N TYR A 152 5.76 6.28 -1.51
CA TYR A 152 7.14 6.75 -1.53
C TYR A 152 7.22 8.23 -1.13
N TYR A 153 6.51 9.09 -1.84
CA TYR A 153 6.52 10.54 -1.65
C TYR A 153 6.02 10.93 -0.26
N ILE A 154 4.95 10.28 0.21
CA ILE A 154 4.42 10.49 1.56
C ILE A 154 5.48 10.15 2.62
N ASN A 155 6.12 8.99 2.52
CA ASN A 155 7.13 8.56 3.50
C ASN A 155 8.41 9.40 3.42
N THR A 156 8.80 9.90 2.25
CA THR A 156 9.95 10.80 2.12
C THR A 156 9.67 12.16 2.75
N LEU A 157 8.48 12.74 2.52
CA LEU A 157 8.10 14.03 3.11
C LEU A 157 7.85 13.93 4.62
N ALA A 158 7.25 12.82 5.09
CA ALA A 158 7.01 12.60 6.51
C ALA A 158 8.32 12.57 7.34
N GLN A 159 9.44 12.16 6.74
CA GLN A 159 10.75 12.21 7.40
C GLN A 159 11.27 13.63 7.63
N HIS A 160 10.77 14.61 6.87
CA HIS A 160 11.16 16.02 6.93
C HIS A 160 10.04 16.89 7.51
N ILE A 161 9.08 16.29 8.22
CA ILE A 161 7.91 17.00 8.76
C ILE A 161 8.26 18.09 9.77
N LEU A 162 9.38 17.95 10.46
CA LEU A 162 9.93 18.95 11.39
C LEU A 162 10.98 19.86 10.74
N PHE A 163 11.12 19.76 9.42
CA PHE A 163 12.10 20.51 8.65
C PHE A 163 11.41 21.21 7.47
N PRO A 164 10.61 22.27 7.74
CA PRO A 164 9.81 22.95 6.73
C PRO A 164 10.65 23.90 5.86
N SER A 165 11.71 23.40 5.23
CA SER A 165 12.44 24.19 4.25
C SER A 165 11.53 24.51 3.05
N ARG A 166 11.87 25.57 2.31
CA ARG A 166 11.12 25.96 1.12
C ARG A 166 10.97 24.79 0.13
N GLN A 167 12.05 24.04 -0.08
CA GLN A 167 12.04 22.87 -0.96
C GLN A 167 11.04 21.80 -0.48
N VAL A 168 11.01 21.50 0.82
CA VAL A 168 10.11 20.49 1.40
C VAL A 168 8.65 20.93 1.31
N LEU A 169 8.37 22.22 1.56
CA LEU A 169 7.04 22.79 1.40
C LEU A 169 6.57 22.72 -0.06
N ASP A 170 7.41 23.15 -1.01
CA ASP A 170 7.10 23.11 -2.44
C ASP A 170 6.78 21.67 -2.90
N MET A 171 7.59 20.68 -2.49
CA MET A 171 7.32 19.27 -2.77
C MET A 171 6.02 18.76 -2.13
N THR A 172 5.68 19.25 -0.93
CA THR A 172 4.43 18.91 -0.27
C THR A 172 3.24 19.50 -1.02
N TYR A 173 3.33 20.75 -1.47
CA TYR A 173 2.31 21.38 -2.30
C TYR A 173 2.15 20.69 -3.65
N GLU A 174 3.24 20.27 -4.30
CA GLU A 174 3.18 19.46 -5.52
C GLU A 174 2.46 18.13 -5.30
N LEU A 175 2.70 17.44 -4.17
CA LEU A 175 1.99 16.21 -3.83
C LEU A 175 0.48 16.46 -3.68
N ILE A 176 0.10 17.54 -2.98
CA ILE A 176 -1.30 17.93 -2.79
C ILE A 176 -1.96 18.33 -4.13
N GLN A 177 -1.26 19.08 -4.98
CA GLN A 177 -1.70 19.40 -6.33
C GLN A 177 -1.86 18.13 -7.18
N PHE A 178 -0.94 17.16 -7.08
CA PHE A 178 -1.06 15.89 -7.81
C PHE A 178 -2.25 15.07 -7.31
N MET A 179 -2.51 15.06 -6.00
CA MET A 179 -3.71 14.45 -5.43
C MET A 179 -4.98 15.14 -5.93
N TRP A 180 -4.99 16.46 -6.05
CA TRP A 180 -6.09 17.21 -6.64
C TRP A 180 -6.32 16.83 -8.11
N ASP A 181 -5.26 16.82 -8.91
CA ASP A 181 -5.32 16.51 -10.34
C ASP A 181 -5.74 15.06 -10.64
N THR A 182 -5.57 14.17 -9.66
CA THR A 182 -5.84 12.73 -9.76
C THR A 182 -6.81 12.20 -8.71
N ARG A 183 -7.66 13.08 -8.17
CA ARG A 183 -8.63 12.76 -7.10
C ARG A 183 -9.70 11.75 -7.52
N ASP A 184 -9.96 11.68 -8.82
CA ASP A 184 -10.89 10.77 -9.49
C ASP A 184 -10.33 9.35 -9.67
N LYS A 185 -9.01 9.16 -9.49
CA LYS A 185 -8.39 7.84 -9.62
C LYS A 185 -8.96 6.83 -8.63
N GLN A 186 -9.08 5.59 -9.08
CA GLN A 186 -9.60 4.47 -8.28
C GLN A 186 -8.68 3.25 -8.37
N LEU A 187 -8.56 2.51 -7.27
CA LEU A 187 -7.95 1.17 -7.25
C LEU A 187 -8.99 0.18 -7.75
N ILE A 188 -8.67 -0.58 -8.81
CA ILE A 188 -9.68 -1.39 -9.50
C ILE A 188 -9.34 -2.88 -9.50
N TRP A 189 -10.28 -3.66 -8.97
CA TRP A 189 -10.25 -5.11 -8.94
C TRP A 189 -11.27 -5.69 -9.91
N HIS A 190 -10.84 -6.00 -11.13
CA HIS A 190 -11.68 -6.76 -12.08
C HIS A 190 -11.79 -8.23 -11.71
N LYS A 191 -12.94 -8.86 -11.95
CA LYS A 191 -13.04 -10.31 -11.90
C LYS A 191 -12.15 -10.92 -13.00
N ASN A 192 -11.17 -11.73 -12.59
CA ASN A 192 -10.39 -12.52 -13.53
C ASN A 192 -11.14 -13.83 -13.84
N LYS A 193 -10.90 -14.41 -15.03
CA LYS A 193 -11.32 -15.81 -15.29
C LYS A 193 -10.68 -16.71 -14.23
N PRO A 194 -11.41 -17.70 -13.68
CA PRO A 194 -10.86 -18.58 -12.65
C PRO A 194 -9.67 -19.35 -13.21
N THR A 195 -8.46 -19.01 -12.75
CA THR A 195 -7.25 -19.76 -13.08
C THR A 195 -6.86 -20.57 -11.85
N LYS A 196 -7.32 -21.83 -11.79
CA LYS A 196 -7.06 -22.83 -10.73
C LYS A 196 -7.80 -22.56 -9.39
N PRO A 197 -8.05 -23.60 -8.57
CA PRO A 197 -8.92 -23.50 -7.39
C PRO A 197 -8.32 -22.73 -6.20
N ASP A 198 -7.00 -22.51 -6.19
CA ASP A 198 -6.25 -21.95 -5.07
C ASP A 198 -6.04 -20.43 -5.18
N ASN A 199 -6.03 -19.76 -4.02
CA ASN A 199 -5.65 -18.35 -3.97
C ASN A 199 -4.14 -18.19 -4.15
N LYS A 200 -3.73 -17.12 -4.81
CA LYS A 200 -2.34 -16.73 -4.95
C LYS A 200 -2.11 -15.39 -4.26
N LEU A 201 -1.21 -15.36 -3.29
CA LEU A 201 -0.77 -14.15 -2.64
C LEU A 201 0.69 -13.89 -3.01
N VAL A 202 0.96 -12.75 -3.63
CA VAL A 202 2.28 -12.43 -4.17
C VAL A 202 2.75 -11.11 -3.60
N ALA A 203 3.97 -11.10 -3.05
CA ALA A 203 4.69 -9.85 -2.79
C ALA A 203 5.59 -9.53 -3.98
N ILE A 204 5.59 -8.27 -4.42
CA ILE A 204 6.57 -7.72 -5.36
C ILE A 204 7.45 -6.78 -4.56
N SER A 205 8.76 -6.98 -4.63
CA SER A 205 9.75 -6.31 -3.80
C SER A 205 10.80 -5.62 -4.66
N ASP A 206 11.23 -4.44 -4.24
CA ASP A 206 12.27 -3.62 -4.84
C ASP A 206 13.03 -2.85 -3.74
N ALA A 207 14.30 -2.53 -3.99
CA ALA A 207 15.07 -1.63 -3.15
C ALA A 207 15.80 -0.57 -3.99
N SER A 208 15.74 0.69 -3.53
CA SER A 208 16.64 1.72 -4.03
C SER A 208 17.79 1.90 -3.05
N TYR A 209 18.99 1.52 -3.46
CA TYR A 209 20.18 1.55 -2.61
C TYR A 209 20.65 2.97 -2.32
N GLY A 210 20.83 3.31 -1.05
CA GLY A 210 21.50 4.54 -0.61
C GLY A 210 20.84 5.85 -1.02
N ASN A 211 19.56 5.83 -1.44
CA ASN A 211 18.87 7.00 -2.00
C ASN A 211 18.09 7.83 -0.96
N GLN A 212 18.26 7.55 0.33
CA GLN A 212 17.64 8.29 1.43
C GLN A 212 18.73 8.96 2.29
N PRO A 213 18.37 9.95 3.14
CA PRO A 213 19.32 10.59 4.05
C PRO A 213 20.15 9.59 4.85
N TYR A 214 21.42 9.93 5.10
CA TYR A 214 22.42 9.05 5.73
C TYR A 214 22.70 7.76 4.95
N TYR A 215 22.61 7.82 3.60
CA TYR A 215 22.82 6.69 2.69
C TYR A 215 21.96 5.47 3.01
N LYS A 216 20.79 5.69 3.61
CA LYS A 216 19.81 4.61 3.84
C LYS A 216 19.19 4.21 2.50
N SER A 217 18.79 2.96 2.40
CA SER A 217 18.06 2.46 1.23
C SER A 217 16.57 2.67 1.42
N GLN A 218 15.82 2.89 0.34
CA GLN A 218 14.37 2.83 0.38
C GLN A 218 13.89 1.43 -0.03
N ILE A 219 13.00 0.86 0.77
CA ILE A 219 12.41 -0.46 0.56
C ILE A 219 10.97 -0.31 0.10
N GLY A 220 10.61 -1.03 -0.95
CA GLY A 220 9.30 -0.99 -1.58
C GLY A 220 8.69 -2.38 -1.71
N ASN A 221 7.45 -2.54 -1.25
CA ASN A 221 6.71 -3.79 -1.36
C ASN A 221 5.27 -3.54 -1.83
N ILE A 222 4.78 -4.35 -2.76
CA ILE A 222 3.38 -4.37 -3.19
C ILE A 222 2.83 -5.79 -3.03
N PHE A 223 1.64 -5.91 -2.43
CA PHE A 223 0.99 -7.18 -2.17
C PHE A 223 -0.19 -7.38 -3.11
N LEU A 224 -0.24 -8.54 -3.75
CA LEU A 224 -1.29 -8.90 -4.70
C LEU A 224 -2.01 -10.17 -4.27
N LEU A 225 -3.33 -10.09 -4.16
CA LEU A 225 -4.19 -11.28 -4.04
C LEU A 225 -4.83 -11.57 -5.40
N ASN A 226 -4.55 -12.74 -5.96
CA ASN A 226 -5.04 -13.18 -7.28
C ASN A 226 -4.78 -12.15 -8.40
N GLY A 227 -3.62 -11.48 -8.32
CA GLY A 227 -3.20 -10.44 -9.27
C GLY A 227 -3.83 -9.07 -9.04
N LYS A 228 -4.51 -8.84 -7.92
CA LYS A 228 -5.07 -7.53 -7.53
C LYS A 228 -4.28 -6.93 -6.39
N VAL A 229 -3.88 -5.68 -6.53
CA VAL A 229 -3.15 -4.95 -5.49
C VAL A 229 -4.07 -4.76 -4.28
N ILE A 230 -3.66 -5.30 -3.13
CA ILE A 230 -4.40 -5.21 -1.86
C ILE A 230 -3.65 -4.43 -0.78
N GLY A 231 -2.38 -4.09 -1.03
CA GLY A 231 -1.55 -3.39 -0.06
C GLY A 231 -0.23 -2.93 -0.67
N GLY A 232 0.37 -1.93 -0.05
CA GLY A 232 1.70 -1.44 -0.36
C GLY A 232 2.42 -0.97 0.89
N LYS A 233 3.75 -1.06 0.88
CA LYS A 233 4.64 -0.54 1.92
C LYS A 233 5.82 0.15 1.23
N SER A 234 6.10 1.38 1.64
CA SER A 234 7.33 2.10 1.30
C SER A 234 7.98 2.52 2.61
N THR A 235 9.24 2.19 2.82
CA THR A 235 9.89 2.41 4.12
C THR A 235 11.39 2.62 3.94
N LYS A 236 11.95 3.59 4.66
CA LYS A 236 13.40 3.76 4.77
C LYS A 236 13.97 2.59 5.56
N ALA A 237 14.99 1.92 5.02
CA ALA A 237 15.67 0.83 5.69
C ALA A 237 16.22 1.29 7.05
N SER A 238 16.01 0.49 8.09
CA SER A 238 16.55 0.74 9.43
C SER A 238 18.08 0.68 9.44
N LEU A 239 18.65 -0.28 8.69
CA LEU A 239 20.08 -0.47 8.56
C LEU A 239 20.61 0.18 7.27
N THR A 240 21.85 0.67 7.34
CA THR A 240 22.57 1.11 6.13
C THR A 240 23.05 -0.13 5.42
N CYS A 241 22.64 -0.32 4.16
CA CYS A 241 23.14 -1.41 3.34
C CYS A 241 24.53 -1.05 2.80
N THR A 242 25.34 -2.06 2.55
CA THR A 242 26.70 -1.93 1.98
C THR A 242 26.73 -2.23 0.49
N SER A 243 25.63 -2.73 -0.07
CA SER A 243 25.49 -3.00 -1.51
C SER A 243 24.02 -3.01 -1.93
N THR A 244 23.78 -2.88 -3.24
CA THR A 244 22.47 -3.07 -3.86
C THR A 244 21.89 -4.45 -3.56
N THR A 245 22.72 -5.50 -3.59
CA THR A 245 22.28 -6.87 -3.27
C THR A 245 21.80 -6.99 -1.83
N GLU A 246 22.47 -6.34 -0.87
CA GLU A 246 22.04 -6.35 0.52
C GLU A 246 20.71 -5.59 0.71
N ALA A 247 20.52 -4.47 0.02
CA ALA A 247 19.26 -3.72 0.05
C ALA A 247 18.10 -4.56 -0.51
N GLU A 248 18.32 -5.28 -1.61
CA GLU A 248 17.34 -6.20 -2.19
C GLU A 248 17.00 -7.37 -1.27
N ILE A 249 18.00 -7.97 -0.60
CA ILE A 249 17.77 -9.01 0.43
C ILE A 249 16.90 -8.45 1.55
N HIS A 250 17.19 -7.23 2.01
CA HIS A 250 16.40 -6.57 3.05
C HIS A 250 14.97 -6.32 2.57
N ALA A 251 14.77 -5.84 1.35
CA ALA A 251 13.43 -5.60 0.80
C ALA A 251 12.56 -6.86 0.79
N VAL A 252 13.14 -7.97 0.33
CA VAL A 252 12.48 -9.27 0.29
C VAL A 252 12.13 -9.74 1.70
N SER A 253 13.07 -9.67 2.65
CA SER A 253 12.83 -10.08 4.04
C SER A 253 11.73 -9.24 4.71
N GLU A 254 11.69 -7.93 4.47
CA GLU A 254 10.64 -7.03 4.99
C GLU A 254 9.23 -7.34 4.48
N ALA A 255 9.11 -7.99 3.31
CA ALA A 255 7.83 -8.36 2.74
C ALA A 255 7.20 -9.57 3.44
N ILE A 256 8.03 -10.50 3.96
CA ILE A 256 7.60 -11.83 4.41
C ILE A 256 6.62 -11.78 5.60
N PRO A 257 6.84 -10.98 6.66
CA PRO A 257 5.92 -10.94 7.79
C PRO A 257 4.50 -10.52 7.39
N LEU A 258 4.37 -9.47 6.57
CA LEU A 258 3.05 -9.01 6.11
C LEU A 258 2.43 -10.00 5.11
N LEU A 259 3.23 -10.62 4.24
CA LEU A 259 2.78 -11.68 3.35
C LEU A 259 2.18 -12.86 4.15
N ASN A 260 2.81 -13.27 5.25
CA ASN A 260 2.31 -14.31 6.13
C ASN A 260 1.03 -13.90 6.86
N ASN A 261 0.98 -12.69 7.41
CA ASN A 261 -0.21 -12.19 8.10
C ASN A 261 -1.44 -12.13 7.16
N LEU A 262 -1.24 -11.64 5.93
CA LEU A 262 -2.28 -11.63 4.89
C LEU A 262 -2.67 -13.05 4.46
N SER A 263 -1.70 -13.97 4.37
CA SER A 263 -1.95 -15.38 4.09
C SER A 263 -2.86 -16.02 5.13
N HIS A 264 -2.57 -15.81 6.43
CA HIS A 264 -3.40 -16.29 7.52
C HIS A 264 -4.82 -15.73 7.46
N LEU A 265 -4.96 -14.41 7.22
CA LEU A 265 -6.28 -13.80 7.06
C LEU A 265 -7.09 -14.45 5.94
N VAL A 266 -6.48 -14.57 4.76
CA VAL A 266 -7.15 -15.12 3.57
C VAL A 266 -7.55 -16.57 3.79
N GLN A 267 -6.66 -17.40 4.34
CA GLN A 267 -6.96 -18.79 4.67
C GLN A 267 -8.08 -18.89 5.71
N GLU A 268 -8.07 -18.03 6.73
CA GLU A 268 -9.14 -18.01 7.71
C GLU A 268 -10.48 -17.64 7.09
N LEU A 269 -10.52 -16.66 6.18
CA LEU A 269 -11.76 -16.21 5.55
C LEU A 269 -12.37 -17.26 4.61
N ASN A 270 -11.57 -17.88 3.74
CA ASN A 270 -12.09 -18.76 2.68
C ASN A 270 -11.84 -20.26 2.88
N LYS A 271 -11.05 -20.64 3.90
CA LYS A 271 -10.65 -22.03 4.21
C LYS A 271 -10.05 -22.78 3.01
N LYS A 272 -9.39 -22.06 2.10
CA LYS A 272 -8.69 -22.62 0.94
C LYS A 272 -7.18 -22.54 1.11
N PRO A 273 -6.41 -23.46 0.51
CA PRO A 273 -4.98 -23.31 0.36
C PRO A 273 -4.62 -21.98 -0.32
N ILE A 274 -3.44 -21.47 0.03
CA ILE A 274 -2.89 -20.25 -0.56
C ILE A 274 -1.47 -20.54 -1.03
N ILE A 275 -1.19 -20.15 -2.27
CA ILE A 275 0.15 -20.19 -2.84
C ILE A 275 0.77 -18.83 -2.57
N LYS A 276 1.87 -18.82 -1.80
CA LYS A 276 2.64 -17.61 -1.51
C LYS A 276 3.78 -17.46 -2.49
N GLY A 277 3.84 -16.31 -3.16
CA GLY A 277 4.89 -15.99 -4.13
C GLY A 277 5.63 -14.71 -3.76
N LEU A 278 6.86 -14.60 -4.25
CA LEU A 278 7.65 -13.39 -4.16
C LEU A 278 8.30 -13.10 -5.51
N LEU A 279 8.16 -11.87 -5.98
CA LEU A 279 8.75 -11.36 -7.21
C LEU A 279 9.76 -10.26 -6.87
N THR A 280 10.95 -10.35 -7.46
CA THR A 280 12.00 -9.33 -7.40
C THR A 280 12.74 -9.33 -8.75
N ASP A 281 13.25 -8.19 -9.17
CA ASP A 281 14.13 -8.09 -10.34
C ASP A 281 15.62 -8.31 -9.98
N SER A 282 15.92 -8.54 -8.70
CA SER A 282 17.26 -8.89 -8.25
C SER A 282 17.61 -10.36 -8.53
N ARG A 283 18.33 -10.58 -9.64
CA ARG A 283 18.90 -11.91 -9.95
C ARG A 283 19.90 -12.39 -8.90
N SER A 284 20.63 -11.48 -8.26
CA SER A 284 21.57 -11.84 -7.18
C SER A 284 20.82 -12.37 -5.97
N THR A 285 19.73 -11.71 -5.55
CA THR A 285 18.87 -12.19 -4.45
C THR A 285 18.26 -13.56 -4.77
N ILE A 286 17.76 -13.76 -5.99
CA ILE A 286 17.23 -15.07 -6.42
C ILE A 286 18.32 -16.15 -6.39
N SER A 287 19.52 -15.84 -6.88
CA SER A 287 20.65 -16.77 -6.85
C SER A 287 21.04 -17.12 -5.42
N ILE A 288 20.96 -16.18 -4.49
CA ILE A 288 21.25 -16.41 -3.06
C ILE A 288 20.23 -17.38 -2.48
N ILE A 289 18.94 -17.12 -2.69
CA ILE A 289 17.84 -17.95 -2.19
C ILE A 289 17.95 -19.38 -2.72
N LYS A 290 18.25 -19.54 -4.01
CA LYS A 290 18.30 -20.85 -4.69
C LYS A 290 19.62 -21.59 -4.57
N SER A 291 20.68 -20.95 -4.05
CA SER A 291 21.98 -21.59 -3.96
C SER A 291 21.96 -22.76 -2.98
N THR A 292 22.59 -23.87 -3.37
CA THR A 292 22.88 -25.02 -2.51
C THR A 292 24.29 -24.96 -1.91
N ASN A 293 25.14 -24.04 -2.38
CA ASN A 293 26.51 -23.88 -1.89
C ASN A 293 26.58 -22.70 -0.92
N GLU A 294 26.69 -23.01 0.37
CA GLU A 294 26.70 -22.04 1.47
C GLU A 294 28.06 -21.34 1.63
N GLU A 295 29.14 -21.99 1.23
CA GLU A 295 30.51 -21.44 1.32
C GLU A 295 30.66 -20.17 0.50
N LYS A 296 29.91 -20.04 -0.60
CA LYS A 296 29.85 -18.81 -1.43
C LYS A 296 29.41 -17.57 -0.66
N PHE A 297 28.73 -17.73 0.47
CA PHE A 297 28.21 -16.62 1.28
C PHE A 297 29.05 -16.37 2.53
N ARG A 298 29.89 -17.33 2.95
CA ARG A 298 30.73 -17.22 4.16
C ARG A 298 31.66 -16.00 4.12
N ASN A 299 32.14 -15.64 2.94
CA ASN A 299 33.06 -14.51 2.74
C ASN A 299 32.36 -13.20 2.31
N ARG A 300 31.02 -13.15 2.27
CA ARG A 300 30.28 -11.94 1.92
C ARG A 300 29.84 -11.20 3.18
N PHE A 301 30.00 -9.88 3.19
CA PHE A 301 29.59 -9.01 4.31
C PHE A 301 28.11 -9.17 4.73
N PHE A 302 27.24 -9.62 3.82
CA PHE A 302 25.82 -9.87 4.07
C PHE A 302 25.45 -11.36 4.24
N GLY A 303 26.43 -12.25 4.45
CA GLY A 303 26.23 -13.71 4.48
C GLY A 303 25.15 -14.19 5.45
N THR A 304 25.13 -13.65 6.67
CA THR A 304 24.11 -13.98 7.69
C THR A 304 22.70 -13.55 7.28
N LYS A 305 22.56 -12.37 6.66
CA LYS A 305 21.27 -11.89 6.11
C LYS A 305 20.79 -12.76 4.96
N ALA A 306 21.71 -13.18 4.10
CA ALA A 306 21.43 -14.13 3.02
C ALA A 306 20.94 -15.48 3.54
N MET A 307 21.55 -16.04 4.59
CA MET A 307 21.11 -17.30 5.20
C MET A 307 19.75 -17.16 5.86
N ARG A 308 19.54 -16.11 6.66
CA ARG A 308 18.23 -15.82 7.24
C ARG A 308 17.14 -15.74 6.18
N LEU A 309 17.39 -15.08 5.05
CA LEU A 309 16.40 -14.99 3.98
C LEU A 309 16.09 -16.37 3.38
N ARG A 310 17.07 -17.28 3.25
CA ARG A 310 16.84 -18.66 2.81
C ARG A 310 15.95 -19.42 3.81
N ASP A 311 16.20 -19.27 5.10
CA ASP A 311 15.40 -19.89 6.15
C ASP A 311 13.96 -19.34 6.14
N GLU A 312 13.80 -18.02 5.99
CA GLU A 312 12.50 -17.37 5.89
C GLU A 312 11.73 -17.83 4.64
N VAL A 313 12.40 -17.96 3.48
CA VAL A 313 11.77 -18.43 2.23
C VAL A 313 11.34 -19.89 2.33
N SER A 314 12.24 -20.75 2.80
CA SER A 314 12.00 -22.20 2.91
C SER A 314 10.96 -22.52 3.98
N GLY A 315 11.11 -21.97 5.19
CA GLY A 315 10.18 -22.18 6.30
C GLY A 315 8.76 -21.65 6.03
N ASN A 316 8.60 -20.72 5.09
CA ASN A 316 7.29 -20.20 4.68
C ASN A 316 6.75 -20.81 3.38
N ASN A 317 7.45 -21.76 2.75
CA ASN A 317 7.07 -22.35 1.45
C ASN A 317 6.81 -21.26 0.37
N LEU A 318 7.72 -20.27 0.26
CA LEU A 318 7.57 -19.17 -0.69
C LEU A 318 8.16 -19.52 -2.06
N TYR A 319 7.39 -19.31 -3.12
CA TYR A 319 7.89 -19.43 -4.48
C TYR A 319 8.50 -18.10 -4.96
N VAL A 320 9.81 -18.09 -5.20
CA VAL A 320 10.53 -16.89 -5.61
C VAL A 320 10.82 -16.89 -7.11
N TYR A 321 10.38 -15.85 -7.81
CA TYR A 321 10.56 -15.69 -9.25
C TYR A 321 11.11 -14.32 -9.64
N TYR A 322 11.80 -14.30 -10.78
CA TYR A 322 12.27 -13.06 -11.39
C TYR A 322 11.10 -12.31 -12.04
N ILE A 323 11.06 -11.00 -11.87
CA ILE A 323 10.25 -10.08 -12.67
C ILE A 323 11.18 -9.12 -13.42
N GLU A 324 10.83 -8.76 -14.65
CA GLU A 324 11.57 -7.72 -15.37
C GLU A 324 11.38 -6.36 -14.67
N THR A 325 12.45 -5.57 -14.52
CA THR A 325 12.41 -4.21 -13.92
C THR A 325 11.33 -3.33 -14.53
N LYS A 326 11.13 -3.37 -15.86
CA LYS A 326 10.08 -2.58 -16.55
C LYS A 326 8.64 -2.99 -16.18
N LYS A 327 8.47 -4.15 -15.55
CA LYS A 327 7.19 -4.70 -15.06
C LYS A 327 7.14 -4.69 -13.53
N ASN A 328 8.22 -4.30 -12.84
CA ASN A 328 8.31 -4.25 -11.40
C ASN A 328 7.52 -3.03 -10.89
N ILE A 329 6.27 -3.26 -10.50
CA ILE A 329 5.44 -2.18 -9.97
C ILE A 329 5.92 -1.69 -8.60
N ALA A 330 6.78 -2.43 -7.89
CA ALA A 330 7.34 -1.98 -6.61
C ALA A 330 8.33 -0.81 -6.75
N ASP A 331 8.87 -0.54 -7.94
CA ASP A 331 9.71 0.64 -8.22
C ASP A 331 9.00 1.96 -7.85
N VAL A 332 7.67 2.03 -7.95
CA VAL A 332 6.92 3.25 -7.56
C VAL A 332 7.02 3.53 -6.05
N MET A 333 7.45 2.55 -5.26
CA MET A 333 7.57 2.62 -3.81
C MET A 333 9.00 2.97 -3.36
N THR A 334 10.00 2.94 -4.24
CA THR A 334 11.41 3.06 -3.83
C THR A 334 12.06 4.36 -4.26
N LYS A 335 11.56 4.98 -5.34
CA LYS A 335 12.19 6.15 -5.96
C LYS A 335 11.18 6.95 -6.80
N PRO A 336 11.43 8.24 -7.04
CA PRO A 336 10.70 9.00 -8.03
C PRO A 336 10.97 8.43 -9.43
N LEU A 337 9.94 8.41 -10.29
CA LEU A 337 10.03 7.85 -11.63
C LEU A 337 9.71 8.89 -12.70
N PRO A 338 10.34 8.79 -13.90
CA PRO A 338 9.90 9.57 -15.04
C PRO A 338 8.42 9.33 -15.35
N ILE A 339 7.70 10.37 -15.80
CA ILE A 339 6.24 10.33 -16.04
C ILE A 339 5.81 9.10 -16.85
N LYS A 340 6.56 8.75 -17.90
CA LYS A 340 6.24 7.60 -18.76
C LYS A 340 6.29 6.28 -17.99
N THR A 341 7.31 6.10 -17.15
CA THR A 341 7.50 4.90 -16.33
C THR A 341 6.49 4.84 -15.20
N PHE A 342 6.26 5.95 -14.48
CA PHE A 342 5.24 6.02 -13.43
C PHE A 342 3.87 5.56 -13.97
N LYS A 343 3.41 6.16 -15.07
CA LYS A 343 2.16 5.77 -15.73
C LYS A 343 2.14 4.29 -16.15
N LEU A 344 3.23 3.78 -16.72
CA LEU A 344 3.32 2.39 -17.15
C LEU A 344 3.12 1.41 -15.98
N LEU A 345 3.70 1.74 -14.81
CA LEU A 345 3.63 0.89 -13.62
C LEU A 345 2.33 1.07 -12.82
N THR A 346 1.65 2.22 -12.91
CA THR A 346 0.43 2.50 -12.13
C THR A 346 -0.88 2.20 -12.87
N ASN A 347 -0.97 2.51 -14.17
CA ASN A 347 -2.25 2.55 -14.89
C ASN A 347 -3.00 1.20 -14.98
N LYS A 348 -2.32 0.09 -14.69
CA LYS A 348 -2.96 -1.24 -14.70
C LYS A 348 -3.81 -1.53 -13.46
N TRP A 349 -3.60 -0.78 -12.37
CA TRP A 349 -4.25 -1.06 -11.09
C TRP A 349 -4.85 0.18 -10.42
N ILE A 350 -4.32 1.37 -10.70
CA ILE A 350 -4.89 2.66 -10.27
C ILE A 350 -5.13 3.54 -11.50
N HIS A 351 -6.39 3.92 -11.76
CA HIS A 351 -6.76 4.75 -12.91
C HIS A 351 -7.91 5.71 -12.65
#